data_AF-A0A6P8N9E1-F1
#
_entry.id   AF-A0A6P8N9E1-F1
#
_cell.length_a   1.000
_cell.length_b   1.000
_cell.length_c   1.000
_cell.angle_alpha   90.00
_cell.angle_beta   90.00
_cell.angle_gamma   90.00
#
_symmetry.space_group_name_H-M   'P 1'
#
loop_
_entity.id
_entity.type
_entity.pdbx_description
1 polymer ?
#
loop_
_entity_poly.entity_id
_entity_poly.type
_entity_poly.pdbx_seq_one_letter_code
_entity_poly.pdbx_strand_id
1 'polypeptide(L)'
;MFKQSLQSPDPSQEPAQDPIILSDVQPAVFLPLIEFLYTNSVTLNNLIALEVVTSAMEYELDDLRKLCVEFVIETLTVDQACEALQAAVIYRLIDMKNRCLAFIESCTREVIRSRSFREMSAPALLCMLQSDRLTADEVELICAVREWTHVNSVVLDIPVPQIAAEIVGEIRLFLLSPDELTTLEKENRKDPFIPVERIAEAWKFHALKKGGGVQHHLFCRRKGTLPRDHHRYLDPHYK
;
A
#
# COMPACT_ATOMS: atom_id res chain seq x y z
N MET A 1 3.37 -28.91 5.18
CA MET A 1 1.98 -29.29 5.59
C MET A 1 1.57 -30.75 5.28
N PHE A 2 1.35 -31.17 4.03
CA PHE A 2 0.75 -32.49 3.71
C PHE A 2 1.53 -33.72 4.21
N LYS A 3 2.86 -33.65 4.31
CA LYS A 3 3.68 -34.72 4.88
C LYS A 3 3.38 -35.00 6.36
N GLN A 4 3.01 -33.99 7.14
CA GLN A 4 2.65 -34.17 8.55
C GLN A 4 1.26 -34.79 8.71
N SER A 5 0.30 -34.42 7.85
CA SER A 5 -1.04 -35.01 7.86
C SER A 5 -1.07 -36.47 7.39
N LEU A 6 -0.09 -36.88 6.58
CA LEU A 6 0.05 -38.25 6.06
C LEU A 6 0.95 -39.16 6.93
N GLN A 7 1.59 -38.63 7.98
CA GLN A 7 2.41 -39.42 8.88
C GLN A 7 1.55 -40.06 9.97
N SER A 8 1.26 -41.35 9.82
CA SER A 8 0.75 -42.17 10.93
C SER A 8 1.88 -42.42 11.95
N PRO A 9 1.61 -42.38 13.27
CA PRO A 9 2.61 -42.65 14.30
C PRO A 9 3.08 -44.12 14.35
N ASP A 10 2.40 -45.03 13.65
CA ASP A 10 2.71 -46.46 13.59
C ASP A 10 2.93 -46.93 12.14
N PRO A 11 4.14 -47.39 11.76
CA PRO A 11 4.44 -47.87 10.41
C PRO A 11 3.72 -49.17 10.02
N SER A 12 2.97 -49.77 10.95
CA SER A 12 2.22 -51.02 10.77
C SER A 12 0.75 -50.81 10.36
N GLN A 13 0.27 -49.56 10.38
CA GLN A 13 -1.10 -49.19 10.01
C GLN A 13 -1.12 -48.56 8.61
N GLU A 14 -1.95 -49.10 7.71
CA GLU A 14 -2.25 -48.46 6.43
C GLU A 14 -2.75 -47.02 6.68
N PRO A 15 -2.31 -46.02 5.88
CA PRO A 15 -2.77 -44.65 6.07
C PRO A 15 -4.29 -44.63 5.97
N ALA A 16 -4.95 -44.08 6.99
CA ALA A 16 -6.40 -43.95 7.00
C ALA A 16 -6.85 -43.26 5.70
N GLN A 17 -7.78 -43.87 4.96
CA GLN A 17 -8.35 -43.30 3.73
C GLN A 17 -9.38 -42.19 4.02
N ASP A 18 -9.23 -41.52 5.16
CA ASP A 18 -10.17 -40.49 5.57
C ASP A 18 -9.96 -39.25 4.69
N PRO A 19 -11.05 -38.68 4.14
CA PRO A 19 -10.95 -37.51 3.29
C PRO A 19 -10.46 -36.30 4.10
N ILE A 20 -9.42 -35.63 3.59
CA ILE A 20 -8.93 -34.36 4.15
C ILE A 20 -9.89 -33.24 3.69
N ILE A 21 -10.58 -32.62 4.64
CA ILE A 21 -11.49 -31.51 4.36
C ILE A 21 -10.71 -30.19 4.47
N LEU A 22 -10.65 -29.45 3.37
CA LEU A 22 -10.06 -28.11 3.32
C LEU A 22 -11.20 -27.08 3.27
N SER A 23 -11.47 -26.43 4.41
CA SER A 23 -12.60 -25.48 4.52
C SER A 23 -12.22 -24.05 4.11
N ASP A 24 -10.93 -23.73 4.18
CA ASP A 24 -10.44 -22.34 4.11
C ASP A 24 -10.00 -21.92 2.70
N VAL A 25 -9.99 -22.84 1.71
CA VAL A 25 -9.51 -22.56 0.36
C VAL A 25 -10.61 -22.78 -0.67
N GLN A 26 -10.84 -21.77 -1.51
CA GLN A 26 -11.79 -21.88 -2.60
C GLN A 26 -11.31 -22.88 -3.66
N PRO A 27 -12.21 -23.70 -4.25
CA PRO A 27 -11.83 -24.67 -5.29
C PRO A 27 -11.10 -24.02 -6.48
N ALA A 28 -11.50 -22.82 -6.88
CA ALA A 28 -10.89 -22.08 -7.98
C ALA A 28 -9.41 -21.71 -7.73
N VAL A 29 -9.04 -21.54 -6.47
CA VAL A 29 -7.65 -21.23 -6.04
C VAL A 29 -6.86 -22.51 -5.84
N PHE A 30 -7.50 -23.55 -5.29
CA PHE A 30 -6.84 -24.83 -5.01
C PHE A 30 -6.50 -25.63 -6.27
N LEU A 31 -7.30 -25.52 -7.34
CA LEU A 31 -7.05 -26.20 -8.61
C LEU A 31 -5.67 -25.86 -9.21
N PRO A 32 -5.27 -24.57 -9.34
CA PRO A 32 -3.91 -24.18 -9.72
C PRO A 32 -2.80 -24.81 -8.88
N LEU A 33 -3.02 -25.01 -7.58
CA LEU A 33 -2.04 -25.66 -6.70
C LEU A 33 -1.87 -27.13 -7.05
N ILE A 34 -2.98 -27.85 -7.27
CA ILE A 34 -2.94 -29.25 -7.70
C ILE A 34 -2.32 -29.38 -9.09
N GLU A 35 -2.69 -28.52 -10.03
CA GLU A 35 -2.09 -28.49 -11.37
C GLU A 35 -0.57 -28.38 -11.28
N PHE A 36 -0.07 -27.43 -10.48
CA PHE A 36 1.35 -27.24 -10.26
C PHE A 36 2.02 -28.46 -9.63
N LEU A 37 1.42 -29.05 -8.60
CA LEU A 37 1.98 -30.21 -7.91
C LEU A 37 2.15 -31.43 -8.83
N TYR A 38 1.26 -31.60 -9.81
CA TYR A 38 1.28 -32.76 -10.71
C TYR A 38 2.03 -32.51 -12.02
N THR A 39 2.09 -31.26 -12.48
CA THR A 39 2.61 -30.93 -13.83
C THR A 39 3.81 -29.98 -13.81
N ASN A 40 4.16 -29.43 -12.64
CA ASN A 40 5.14 -28.36 -12.49
C ASN A 40 4.83 -27.14 -13.37
N SER A 41 3.57 -26.97 -13.76
CA SER A 41 3.03 -25.90 -14.61
C SER A 41 1.72 -25.40 -14.00
N VAL A 42 1.35 -24.14 -14.26
CA VAL A 42 0.13 -23.55 -13.71
C VAL A 42 -0.53 -22.62 -14.70
N THR A 43 -1.86 -22.69 -14.76
CA THR A 43 -2.68 -21.71 -15.49
C THR A 43 -3.25 -20.67 -14.52
N LEU A 44 -2.88 -19.40 -14.71
CA LEU A 44 -3.28 -18.30 -13.83
C LEU A 44 -4.24 -17.35 -14.52
N ASN A 45 -5.13 -16.77 -13.72
CA ASN A 45 -6.02 -15.68 -14.09
C ASN A 45 -5.82 -14.52 -13.11
N ASN A 46 -5.84 -13.29 -13.61
CA ASN A 46 -5.69 -12.05 -12.84
C ASN A 46 -6.63 -11.94 -11.64
N LEU A 47 -7.83 -12.56 -11.71
CA LEU A 47 -8.80 -12.52 -10.62
C LEU A 47 -8.39 -13.37 -9.41
N ILE A 48 -7.71 -14.50 -9.63
CA ILE A 48 -7.36 -15.46 -8.57
C ILE A 48 -5.87 -15.43 -8.23
N ALA A 49 -5.03 -14.76 -9.04
CA ALA A 49 -3.58 -14.84 -8.91
C ALA A 49 -3.07 -14.42 -7.53
N LEU A 50 -3.65 -13.38 -6.91
CA LEU A 50 -3.29 -12.95 -5.55
C LEU A 50 -3.68 -13.98 -4.47
N GLU A 51 -4.84 -14.61 -4.61
CA GLU A 51 -5.29 -15.69 -3.71
C GLU A 51 -4.42 -16.94 -3.87
N VAL A 52 -3.99 -17.25 -5.10
CA VAL A 52 -3.07 -18.35 -5.39
C VAL A 52 -1.69 -18.06 -4.79
N VAL A 53 -1.19 -16.82 -4.83
CA VAL A 53 0.06 -16.44 -4.12
C VAL A 53 -0.07 -16.73 -2.62
N THR A 54 -1.19 -16.33 -2.01
CA THR A 54 -1.47 -16.55 -0.58
C THR A 54 -1.48 -18.05 -0.26
N SER A 55 -2.21 -18.84 -1.04
CA SER A 55 -2.30 -20.28 -0.85
C SER A 55 -0.94 -20.97 -1.07
N ALA A 56 -0.19 -20.57 -2.10
CA ALA A 56 1.15 -21.09 -2.36
C ALA A 56 2.09 -20.82 -1.18
N MET A 57 1.95 -19.70 -0.48
CA MET A 57 2.70 -19.45 0.76
C MET A 57 2.25 -20.34 1.90
N GLU A 58 0.95 -20.50 2.11
CA GLU A 58 0.37 -21.34 3.17
C GLU A 58 0.80 -22.81 3.04
N TYR A 59 0.78 -23.34 1.82
CA TYR A 59 1.21 -24.71 1.52
C TYR A 59 2.72 -24.85 1.26
N GLU A 60 3.50 -23.79 1.46
CA GLU A 60 4.97 -23.78 1.33
C GLU A 60 5.47 -24.17 -0.09
N LEU A 61 4.72 -23.77 -1.12
CA LEU A 61 5.03 -24.00 -2.54
C LEU A 61 5.81 -22.79 -3.11
N ASP A 62 7.09 -22.69 -2.75
CA ASP A 62 7.95 -21.54 -3.07
C ASP A 62 8.08 -21.23 -4.57
N ASP A 63 8.16 -22.26 -5.42
CA ASP A 63 8.33 -22.08 -6.87
C ASP A 63 7.03 -21.64 -7.54
N LEU A 64 5.89 -22.19 -7.11
CA LEU A 64 4.57 -21.71 -7.53
C LEU A 64 4.38 -20.24 -7.11
N ARG A 65 4.75 -19.89 -5.87
CA ARG A 65 4.69 -18.51 -5.39
C ARG A 65 5.48 -17.57 -6.31
N LYS A 66 6.71 -17.93 -6.69
CA LYS A 66 7.54 -17.10 -7.59
C LYS A 66 6.86 -16.89 -8.94
N LEU A 67 6.36 -17.96 -9.57
CA LEU A 67 5.64 -17.90 -10.84
C LEU A 67 4.39 -17.01 -10.75
N CYS A 68 3.63 -17.13 -9.66
CA CYS A 68 2.44 -16.31 -9.46
C CYS A 68 2.78 -14.83 -9.24
N VAL A 69 3.84 -14.53 -8.47
CA VAL A 69 4.31 -13.17 -8.25
C VAL A 69 4.78 -12.53 -9.57
N GLU A 70 5.54 -13.26 -10.38
CA GLU A 70 5.96 -12.79 -11.71
C GLU A 70 4.74 -12.50 -12.59
N PHE A 71 3.78 -13.41 -12.65
CA PHE A 71 2.53 -13.22 -13.40
C PHE A 71 1.78 -11.95 -12.94
N VAL A 72 1.57 -11.75 -11.63
CA VAL A 72 0.87 -10.57 -11.10
C VAL A 72 1.60 -9.27 -11.45
N ILE A 73 2.94 -9.27 -11.47
CA ILE A 73 3.72 -8.09 -11.82
C ILE A 73 3.61 -7.79 -13.32
N GLU A 74 3.61 -8.82 -14.18
CA GLU A 74 3.53 -8.66 -15.64
C GLU A 74 2.14 -8.25 -16.12
N THR A 75 1.08 -8.70 -15.45
CA THR A 75 -0.31 -8.39 -15.81
C THR A 75 -0.92 -7.25 -14.99
N LEU A 76 -0.09 -6.52 -14.23
CA LEU A 76 -0.54 -5.50 -13.29
C LEU A 76 -1.32 -4.37 -13.99
N THR A 77 -2.51 -4.09 -13.48
CA THR A 77 -3.37 -2.99 -13.96
C THR A 77 -3.53 -1.92 -12.89
N VAL A 78 -3.98 -0.71 -13.28
CA VAL A 78 -4.22 0.41 -12.35
C VAL A 78 -5.21 0.04 -11.23
N ASP A 79 -6.24 -0.73 -11.58
CA ASP A 79 -7.27 -1.16 -10.63
C ASP A 79 -6.80 -2.27 -9.68
N GLN A 80 -5.74 -2.99 -10.03
CA GLN A 80 -5.17 -4.07 -9.20
C GLN A 80 -3.90 -3.64 -8.46
N ALA A 81 -3.31 -2.50 -8.83
CA ALA A 81 -2.03 -2.05 -8.29
C ALA A 81 -2.03 -1.87 -6.77
N CYS A 82 -3.09 -1.29 -6.20
CA CYS A 82 -3.18 -1.08 -4.75
C CYS A 82 -3.39 -2.38 -4.00
N GLU A 83 -4.26 -3.25 -4.50
CA GLU A 83 -4.51 -4.58 -3.92
C GLU A 83 -3.24 -5.45 -3.94
N ALA A 84 -2.52 -5.46 -5.06
CA ALA A 84 -1.25 -6.16 -5.19
C ALA A 84 -0.17 -5.60 -4.25
N LEU A 85 -0.06 -4.27 -4.12
CA LEU A 85 0.85 -3.65 -3.16
C LEU A 85 0.50 -4.05 -1.73
N GLN A 86 -0.80 -4.05 -1.38
CA GLN A 86 -1.27 -4.46 -0.07
C GLN A 86 -0.91 -5.91 0.24
N ALA A 87 -1.16 -6.84 -0.69
CA ALA A 87 -0.75 -8.23 -0.54
C ALA A 87 0.77 -8.33 -0.34
N ALA A 88 1.56 -7.61 -1.14
CA ALA A 88 3.02 -7.61 -1.02
C ALA A 88 3.52 -7.09 0.34
N VAL A 89 2.85 -6.08 0.91
CA VAL A 89 3.18 -5.54 2.24
C VAL A 89 2.80 -6.53 3.34
N ILE A 90 1.60 -7.11 3.30
CA ILE A 90 1.10 -8.06 4.31
C ILE A 90 1.97 -9.31 4.34
N TYR A 91 2.27 -9.88 3.18
CA TYR A 91 3.06 -11.10 3.03
C TYR A 91 4.57 -10.87 3.00
N ARG A 92 5.01 -9.61 3.16
CA ARG A 92 6.43 -9.22 3.18
C ARG A 92 7.20 -9.65 1.92
N LEU A 93 6.54 -9.61 0.76
CA LEU A 93 7.12 -9.93 -0.54
C LEU A 93 7.85 -8.70 -1.10
N ILE A 94 9.14 -8.56 -0.74
CA ILE A 94 9.93 -7.35 -1.01
C ILE A 94 10.03 -7.03 -2.52
N ASP A 95 10.29 -8.03 -3.35
CA ASP A 95 10.45 -7.83 -4.80
C ASP A 95 9.14 -7.38 -5.45
N MET A 96 8.05 -8.04 -5.10
CA MET A 96 6.70 -7.67 -5.54
C MET A 96 6.34 -6.26 -5.10
N LYS A 97 6.58 -5.93 -3.82
CA LYS A 97 6.33 -4.59 -3.26
C LYS A 97 7.05 -3.52 -4.07
N ASN A 98 8.34 -3.71 -4.37
CA ASN A 98 9.14 -2.75 -5.12
C ASN A 98 8.65 -2.57 -6.56
N ARG A 99 8.22 -3.66 -7.22
CA ARG A 99 7.70 -3.63 -8.59
C ARG A 99 6.32 -2.98 -8.67
N CYS A 100 5.42 -3.32 -7.75
CA CYS A 100 4.12 -2.66 -7.61
C CYS A 100 4.28 -1.17 -7.31
N LEU A 101 5.20 -0.80 -6.41
CA LEU A 101 5.48 0.60 -6.11
C LEU A 101 6.02 1.35 -7.32
N ALA A 102 6.93 0.75 -8.10
CA ALA A 102 7.45 1.36 -9.33
C ALA A 102 6.34 1.60 -10.37
N PHE A 103 5.38 0.68 -10.51
CA PHE A 103 4.21 0.85 -11.36
C PHE A 103 3.30 2.00 -10.87
N ILE A 104 3.04 2.05 -9.56
CA ILE A 104 2.26 3.14 -8.94
C ILE A 104 2.96 4.48 -9.11
N GLU A 105 4.28 4.54 -9.02
CA GLU A 105 5.06 5.76 -9.26
C GLU A 105 4.89 6.27 -10.71
N SER A 106 4.80 5.37 -11.70
CA SER A 106 4.55 5.76 -13.10
C SER A 106 3.10 6.19 -13.37
N CYS A 107 2.13 5.60 -12.68
CA CYS A 107 0.69 5.82 -12.92
C CYS A 107 -0.01 6.52 -11.75
N THR A 108 0.72 7.30 -10.93
CA THR A 108 0.23 7.80 -9.63
C THR A 108 -1.13 8.51 -9.75
N ARG A 109 -1.29 9.41 -10.73
CA ARG A 109 -2.50 10.22 -10.91
C ARG A 109 -3.75 9.38 -11.22
N GLU A 110 -3.58 8.25 -11.89
CA GLU A 110 -4.67 7.32 -12.21
C GLU A 110 -4.98 6.45 -11.00
N VAL A 111 -3.93 5.96 -10.32
CA VAL A 111 -4.05 5.14 -9.12
C VAL A 111 -4.78 5.89 -8.01
N ILE A 112 -4.42 7.14 -7.69
CA ILE A 112 -5.08 7.88 -6.58
C ILE A 112 -6.57 8.16 -6.82
N ARG A 113 -7.04 8.10 -8.08
CA ARG A 113 -8.46 8.27 -8.45
C ARG A 113 -9.21 6.95 -8.54
N SER A 114 -8.49 5.83 -8.52
CA SER A 114 -9.08 4.51 -8.72
C SER A 114 -9.92 4.10 -7.51
N ARG A 115 -10.75 3.06 -7.69
CA ARG A 115 -11.43 2.41 -6.57
C ARG A 115 -10.44 1.69 -5.67
N SER A 116 -9.44 1.03 -6.27
CA SER A 116 -8.37 0.30 -5.60
C SER A 116 -7.69 1.12 -4.51
N PHE A 117 -7.45 2.41 -4.77
CA PHE A 117 -6.85 3.30 -3.77
C PHE A 117 -7.74 3.49 -2.55
N ARG A 118 -9.04 3.69 -2.73
CA ARG A 118 -10.02 3.91 -1.64
C ARG A 118 -10.17 2.69 -0.73
N GLU A 119 -9.97 1.50 -1.27
CA GLU A 119 -10.09 0.22 -0.57
C GLU A 119 -8.75 -0.30 0.01
N MET A 120 -7.65 0.43 -0.24
CA MET A 120 -6.32 0.05 0.23
C MET A 120 -6.20 0.12 1.76
N SER A 121 -5.41 -0.75 2.36
CA SER A 121 -5.11 -0.74 3.80
C SER A 121 -4.15 0.39 4.21
N ALA A 122 -4.25 0.83 5.46
CA ALA A 122 -3.38 1.88 6.01
C ALA A 122 -1.87 1.57 5.88
N PRO A 123 -1.38 0.35 6.15
CA PRO A 123 0.04 0.02 5.99
C PRO A 123 0.54 0.14 4.55
N ALA A 124 -0.29 -0.24 3.57
CA ALA A 124 0.05 -0.12 2.16
C ALA A 124 0.05 1.34 1.70
N LEU A 125 -0.91 2.13 2.18
CA LEU A 125 -0.97 3.57 1.93
C LEU A 125 0.24 4.30 2.51
N LEU A 126 0.65 3.97 3.74
CA LEU A 126 1.87 4.48 4.37
C LEU A 126 3.11 4.12 3.52
N CYS A 127 3.25 2.86 3.11
CA CYS A 127 4.34 2.42 2.26
C CYS A 127 4.41 3.21 0.93
N MET A 128 3.27 3.50 0.33
CA MET A 128 3.20 4.28 -0.90
C MET A 128 3.55 5.75 -0.66
N LEU A 129 3.02 6.37 0.40
CA LEU A 129 3.28 7.76 0.77
C LEU A 129 4.73 8.01 1.21
N GLN A 130 5.48 6.99 1.62
CA GLN A 130 6.91 7.12 1.88
C GLN A 130 7.74 7.32 0.59
N SER A 131 7.21 7.01 -0.60
CA SER A 131 7.97 7.14 -1.84
C SER A 131 8.14 8.60 -2.30
N ASP A 132 9.38 8.99 -2.56
CA ASP A 132 9.74 10.28 -3.19
C ASP A 132 9.45 10.32 -4.69
N ARG A 133 9.13 9.19 -5.32
CA ARG A 133 9.03 9.09 -6.79
C ARG A 133 7.62 9.21 -7.33
N LEU A 134 6.62 9.42 -6.46
CA LEU A 134 5.24 9.66 -6.88
C LEU A 134 5.14 10.90 -7.78
N THR A 135 4.33 10.77 -8.83
CA THR A 135 4.16 11.78 -9.89
C THR A 135 2.95 12.71 -9.67
N ALA A 136 2.49 12.83 -8.42
CA ALA A 136 1.42 13.74 -8.00
C ALA A 136 1.95 14.84 -7.07
N ASP A 137 1.26 15.98 -7.05
CA ASP A 137 1.54 17.06 -6.10
C ASP A 137 0.92 16.78 -4.73
N GLU A 138 1.49 17.35 -3.66
CA GLU A 138 1.00 17.13 -2.29
C GLU A 138 -0.47 17.54 -2.12
N VAL A 139 -0.95 18.58 -2.83
CA VAL A 139 -2.36 18.97 -2.76
C VAL A 139 -3.28 17.83 -3.24
N GLU A 140 -2.92 17.16 -4.33
CA GLU A 140 -3.68 16.03 -4.86
C GLU A 140 -3.63 14.81 -3.93
N LEU A 141 -2.47 14.55 -3.33
CA LEU A 141 -2.30 13.47 -2.35
C LEU A 141 -3.12 13.72 -1.09
N ILE A 142 -3.16 14.96 -0.58
CA ILE A 142 -3.96 15.33 0.58
C ILE A 142 -5.46 15.11 0.32
N CYS A 143 -5.95 15.53 -0.85
CA CYS A 143 -7.34 15.29 -1.23
C CYS A 143 -7.65 13.80 -1.33
N ALA A 144 -6.78 13.02 -1.98
CA ALA A 144 -6.97 11.57 -2.11
C ALA A 144 -6.95 10.87 -0.74
N VAL A 145 -6.01 11.21 0.15
CA VAL A 145 -5.93 10.63 1.49
C VAL A 145 -7.15 11.03 2.33
N ARG A 146 -7.66 12.25 2.20
CA ARG A 146 -8.90 12.67 2.85
C ARG A 146 -10.10 11.85 2.38
N GLU A 147 -10.25 11.65 1.07
CA GLU A 147 -11.32 10.79 0.55
C GLU A 147 -11.20 9.36 1.07
N TRP A 148 -9.99 8.81 1.08
CA TRP A 148 -9.71 7.50 1.64
C TRP A 148 -10.06 7.41 3.14
N THR A 149 -9.74 8.41 3.96
CA THR A 149 -10.07 8.38 5.39
C THR A 149 -11.56 8.45 5.64
N HIS A 150 -12.32 9.21 4.84
CA HIS A 150 -13.78 9.22 4.96
C HIS A 150 -14.39 7.86 4.64
N VAL A 151 -13.95 7.22 3.54
CA VAL A 151 -14.43 5.88 3.18
C VAL A 151 -14.11 4.88 4.29
N ASN A 152 -12.86 4.87 4.78
CA ASN A 152 -12.44 3.93 5.82
C ASN A 152 -13.07 4.24 7.20
N SER A 153 -13.37 5.51 7.49
CA SER A 153 -14.10 5.91 8.69
C SER A 153 -15.50 5.32 8.73
N VAL A 154 -16.20 5.32 7.59
CA VAL A 154 -17.53 4.70 7.47
C VAL A 154 -17.45 3.18 7.53
N VAL A 155 -16.45 2.57 6.89
CA VAL A 155 -16.31 1.10 6.86
C VAL A 155 -15.93 0.52 8.23
N LEU A 156 -15.03 1.18 8.96
CA LEU A 156 -14.51 0.69 10.24
C LEU A 156 -15.29 1.21 11.46
N ASP A 157 -16.23 2.15 11.27
CA ASP A 157 -16.92 2.87 12.34
C ASP A 157 -15.96 3.57 13.33
N ILE A 158 -14.85 4.10 12.80
CA ILE A 158 -13.82 4.83 13.55
C ILE A 158 -13.81 6.28 13.09
N PRO A 159 -13.71 7.28 13.99
CA PRO A 159 -13.65 8.70 13.61
C PRO A 159 -12.46 9.02 12.68
N VAL A 160 -12.69 9.90 11.69
CA VAL A 160 -11.68 10.37 10.71
C VAL A 160 -10.35 10.77 11.35
N PRO A 161 -10.29 11.56 12.46
CA PRO A 161 -9.01 11.99 13.03
C PRO A 161 -8.16 10.83 13.56
N GLN A 162 -8.81 9.75 14.03
CA GLN A 162 -8.10 8.60 14.60
C GLN A 162 -7.45 7.75 13.50
N ILE A 163 -8.12 7.57 12.37
CA ILE A 163 -7.55 6.89 11.20
C ILE A 163 -6.46 7.75 10.56
N ALA A 164 -6.71 9.06 10.44
CA ALA A 164 -5.79 9.98 9.80
C ALA A 164 -4.47 10.15 10.57
N ALA A 165 -4.47 9.94 11.90
CA ALA A 165 -3.33 10.21 12.77
C ALA A 165 -2.03 9.52 12.31
N GLU A 166 -2.10 8.27 11.86
CA GLU A 166 -0.93 7.52 11.40
C GLU A 166 -0.42 8.03 10.04
N ILE A 167 -1.33 8.43 9.16
CA ILE A 167 -1.05 8.70 7.75
C ILE A 167 -0.65 10.15 7.52
N VAL A 168 -1.24 11.07 8.28
CA VAL A 168 -0.92 12.51 8.24
C VAL A 168 0.55 12.78 8.60
N GLY A 169 1.22 11.83 9.28
CA GLY A 169 2.66 11.87 9.52
C GLY A 169 3.48 11.92 8.23
N GLU A 170 3.05 11.21 7.17
CA GLU A 170 3.76 11.06 5.89
C GLU A 170 3.42 12.15 4.86
N ILE A 171 2.42 12.99 5.15
CA ILE A 171 2.00 14.10 4.28
C ILE A 171 2.99 15.27 4.42
N ARG A 172 3.49 15.79 3.30
CA ARG A 172 4.56 16.79 3.28
C ARG A 172 4.01 18.20 3.21
N LEU A 173 3.35 18.63 4.28
CA LEU A 173 2.71 19.96 4.38
C LEU A 173 3.69 21.13 4.15
N PHE A 174 4.98 20.94 4.43
CA PHE A 174 6.04 21.93 4.22
C PHE A 174 6.31 22.25 2.74
N LEU A 175 5.82 21.42 1.81
CA LEU A 175 5.96 21.64 0.38
C LEU A 175 4.87 22.56 -0.19
N LEU A 176 3.80 22.85 0.58
CA LEU A 176 2.68 23.67 0.16
C LEU A 176 3.02 25.16 0.22
N SER A 177 2.40 25.97 -0.64
CA SER A 177 2.48 27.43 -0.58
C SER A 177 1.63 27.99 0.57
N PRO A 178 1.88 29.25 0.99
CA PRO A 178 1.03 29.92 1.98
C PRO A 178 -0.44 30.01 1.58
N ASP A 179 -0.74 30.18 0.29
CA ASP A 179 -2.12 30.25 -0.22
C ASP A 179 -2.82 28.88 -0.14
N GLU A 180 -2.10 27.81 -0.48
CA GLU A 180 -2.58 26.43 -0.36
C GLU A 180 -2.76 26.03 1.11
N LEU A 181 -1.83 26.40 2.00
CA LEU A 181 -1.97 26.17 3.45
C LEU A 181 -3.17 26.92 4.05
N THR A 182 -3.41 28.15 3.61
CA THR A 182 -4.58 28.93 4.04
C THR A 182 -5.88 28.26 3.59
N THR A 183 -5.89 27.71 2.37
CA THR A 183 -7.04 26.98 1.83
C THR A 183 -7.27 25.68 2.61
N LEU A 184 -6.20 24.92 2.84
CA LEU A 184 -6.20 23.70 3.62
C LEU A 184 -6.69 23.94 5.07
N GLU A 185 -6.27 25.04 5.70
CA GLU A 185 -6.72 25.38 7.05
C GLU A 185 -8.23 25.68 7.09
N LYS A 186 -8.75 26.40 6.09
CA LYS A 186 -10.20 26.67 5.98
C LYS A 186 -11.00 25.39 5.79
N GLU A 187 -10.50 24.45 5.00
CA GLU A 187 -11.10 23.13 4.81
C GLU A 187 -11.05 22.31 6.10
N ASN A 188 -9.89 22.29 6.77
CA ASN A 188 -9.69 21.55 8.01
C ASN A 188 -10.55 22.06 9.18
N ARG A 189 -10.95 23.34 9.17
CA ARG A 189 -11.92 23.90 10.13
C ARG A 189 -13.34 23.37 9.92
N LYS A 190 -13.71 23.04 8.68
CA LYS A 190 -15.03 22.48 8.36
C LYS A 190 -15.06 20.98 8.62
N ASP A 191 -13.96 20.32 8.27
CA ASP A 191 -13.81 18.87 8.33
C ASP A 191 -12.42 18.51 8.89
N PRO A 192 -12.34 18.17 10.19
CA PRO A 192 -11.07 17.94 10.87
C PRO A 192 -10.41 16.65 10.39
N PHE A 193 -9.29 16.81 9.69
CA PHE A 193 -8.50 15.74 9.10
C PHE A 193 -7.03 15.77 9.56
N ILE A 194 -6.43 16.96 9.61
CA ILE A 194 -5.02 17.17 10.03
C ILE A 194 -5.00 17.82 11.42
N PRO A 195 -4.20 17.32 12.37
CA PRO A 195 -3.98 17.97 13.66
C PRO A 195 -3.46 19.40 13.50
N VAL A 196 -4.00 20.34 14.29
CA VAL A 196 -3.70 21.78 14.16
C VAL A 196 -2.21 22.07 14.39
N GLU A 197 -1.55 21.26 15.22
CA GLU A 197 -0.13 21.33 15.51
C GLU A 197 0.72 21.19 14.25
N ARG A 198 0.34 20.29 13.34
CA ARG A 198 1.07 20.03 12.08
C ARG A 198 0.93 21.18 11.09
N ILE A 199 -0.25 21.80 11.03
CA ILE A 199 -0.47 23.00 10.21
C ILE A 199 0.34 24.18 10.80
N ALA A 200 0.36 24.33 12.11
CA ALA A 200 1.14 25.37 12.79
C ALA A 200 2.65 25.21 12.56
N GLU A 201 3.17 23.98 12.55
CA GLU A 201 4.56 23.68 12.19
C GLU A 201 4.90 24.12 10.76
N ALA A 202 4.01 23.84 9.79
CA ALA A 202 4.18 24.29 8.41
C ALA A 202 4.23 25.82 8.31
N TRP A 203 3.30 26.52 8.98
CA TRP A 203 3.33 27.99 9.06
C TRP A 203 4.61 28.54 9.71
N LYS A 204 5.05 27.93 10.80
CA LYS A 204 6.30 28.27 11.47
C LYS A 204 7.50 28.12 10.53
N PHE A 205 7.52 27.09 9.69
CA PHE A 205 8.55 26.92 8.67
C PHE A 205 8.54 28.06 7.64
N HIS A 206 7.37 28.44 7.10
CA HIS A 206 7.29 29.57 6.16
C HIS A 206 7.74 30.90 6.78
N ALA A 207 7.43 31.13 8.06
CA ALA A 207 7.83 32.35 8.76
C ALA A 207 9.34 32.38 9.08
N LEU A 208 9.89 31.27 9.60
CA LEU A 208 11.26 31.22 10.11
C LEU A 208 12.30 30.76 9.08
N LYS A 209 11.86 30.15 7.97
CA LYS A 209 12.72 29.51 6.95
C LYS A 209 13.74 28.54 7.55
N LYS A 210 13.38 27.89 8.66
CA LYS A 210 14.21 26.93 9.41
C LYS A 210 13.38 25.70 9.78
N GLY A 211 13.78 24.54 9.29
CA GLY A 211 13.16 23.24 9.59
C GLY A 211 13.72 22.61 10.87
N GLY A 212 13.56 23.26 12.03
CA GLY A 212 14.06 22.71 13.29
C GLY A 212 13.23 21.52 13.79
N GLY A 213 13.84 20.34 13.96
CA GLY A 213 13.28 19.20 14.69
C GLY A 213 12.30 18.29 13.93
N VAL A 214 12.11 18.51 12.63
CA VAL A 214 11.16 17.76 11.79
C VAL A 214 11.90 16.69 10.96
N GLN A 215 11.26 15.56 10.69
CA GLN A 215 11.83 14.48 9.87
C GLN A 215 12.23 14.97 8.47
N HIS A 216 13.44 14.61 8.04
CA HIS A 216 14.04 15.12 6.80
C HIS A 216 13.21 14.80 5.54
N HIS A 217 12.57 13.63 5.49
CA HIS A 217 11.79 13.21 4.33
C HIS A 217 10.58 14.12 4.06
N LEU A 218 10.09 14.87 5.06
CA LEU A 218 8.98 15.80 4.91
C LEU A 218 9.36 17.08 4.15
N PHE A 219 10.65 17.35 4.00
CA PHE A 219 11.18 18.45 3.19
C PHE A 219 11.60 18.00 1.79
N CYS A 220 11.70 16.69 1.57
CA CYS A 220 12.06 16.13 0.28
C CYS A 220 10.89 16.28 -0.70
N ARG A 221 11.15 16.89 -1.86
CA ARG A 221 10.16 17.02 -2.92
C ARG A 221 9.89 15.66 -3.55
N ARG A 222 8.61 15.33 -3.75
CA ARG A 222 8.23 14.21 -4.62
C ARG A 222 8.49 14.58 -6.08
N LYS A 223 8.69 13.58 -6.94
CA LYS A 223 8.92 13.75 -8.38
C LYS A 223 7.83 14.58 -9.07
N GLY A 224 6.57 14.47 -8.62
CA GLY A 224 5.43 15.22 -9.16
C GLY A 224 5.16 16.59 -8.51
N THR A 225 5.97 17.03 -7.55
CA THR A 225 5.73 18.29 -6.84
C THR A 225 5.83 19.48 -7.80
N LEU A 226 4.83 20.36 -7.79
CA LEU A 226 4.87 21.59 -8.58
C LEU A 226 5.93 22.55 -8.01
N PRO A 227 6.74 23.24 -8.84
CA PRO A 227 7.76 24.14 -8.36
C PRO A 227 7.13 25.36 -7.67
N ARG A 228 7.57 25.68 -6.45
CA ARG A 228 7.13 26.86 -5.69
C ARG A 228 8.34 27.69 -5.23
N ASP A 229 8.18 29.01 -5.10
CA ASP A 229 9.28 29.95 -4.81
C ASP A 229 10.00 29.72 -3.47
N HIS A 230 9.31 29.14 -2.49
CA HIS A 230 9.87 28.86 -1.17
C HIS A 230 10.66 27.55 -1.14
N HIS A 231 10.61 26.72 -2.20
CA HIS A 231 11.33 25.44 -2.24
C HIS A 231 12.85 25.61 -2.18
N ARG A 232 13.37 26.77 -2.56
CA ARG A 232 14.79 27.12 -2.38
C ARG A 232 15.28 27.04 -0.94
N TYR A 233 14.38 27.14 0.04
CA TYR A 233 14.70 27.08 1.47
C TYR A 233 14.59 25.65 2.03
N LEU A 234 14.11 24.69 1.23
CA LEU A 234 13.99 23.27 1.60
C LEU A 234 15.25 22.48 1.26
N ASP A 235 16.04 22.92 0.28
CA ASP A 235 17.26 22.21 -0.10
C ASP A 235 18.33 22.35 1.01
N PRO A 236 18.89 21.24 1.53
CA PRO A 236 19.85 21.25 2.63
C PRO A 236 21.19 21.94 2.28
N HIS A 237 21.40 22.28 1.01
CA HIS A 237 22.54 23.05 0.51
C HIS A 237 22.36 24.57 0.57
N TYR A 238 21.22 25.08 1.04
CA TYR A 238 21.01 26.51 1.28
C TYR A 238 21.48 26.91 2.70
N LYS A 239 22.77 26.71 2.97
CA LYS A 239 23.50 27.30 4.09
C LYS A 239 24.87 27.77 3.64
#